data_AF-A0A7L9J4L7-F1
#
_entry.id   AF-A0A7L9J4L7-F1
#
_cell.length_a   1.000
_cell.length_b   1.000
_cell.length_c   1.000
_cell.angle_alpha   90.00
_cell.angle_beta   90.00
_cell.angle_gamma   90.00
#
_symmetry.space_group_name_H-M   'P 1'
#
loop_
_entity.id
_entity.type
_entity.pdbx_description
1 polymer ?
#
loop_
_entity_poly.entity_id
_entity_poly.type
_entity_poly.pdbx_seq_one_letter_code
_entity_poly.pdbx_strand_id
1 'polypeptide(L)'
;MSAFVPVIARWEVLVAPDGIGTLPQPDAPVLAALREGAALLDALDTALADPAQTALHLAAPAGPVGAARRADAEVFLALMGRRLTAVHPPGGAGVEHLPDPAPDHGPRVERLDDGSGAWHLMIDLPGVRAADLDLVRHDDELVLGCAGRSRRVLLPSVLRRCEIERAGVAGGVLTVTMTPDEAVWPRG
;
A
#
# COMPACT_ATOMS: atom_id res chain seq x y z
N MET A 1 -11.22 3.38 2.51
CA MET A 1 -11.60 1.95 2.38
C MET A 1 -10.50 0.99 2.80
N SER A 2 -9.23 1.23 2.43
CA SER A 2 -8.10 0.32 2.74
C SER A 2 -7.91 -0.02 4.23
N ALA A 3 -8.27 0.87 5.16
CA ALA A 3 -8.16 0.60 6.61
C ALA A 3 -9.26 -0.31 7.20
N PHE A 4 -10.38 -0.53 6.50
CA PHE A 4 -11.56 -1.21 7.07
C PHE A 4 -11.70 -2.68 6.65
N VAL A 5 -11.16 -3.04 5.49
CA VAL A 5 -11.20 -4.41 4.94
C VAL A 5 -10.49 -5.43 5.85
N PRO A 6 -9.32 -5.15 6.43
CA PRO A 6 -8.64 -6.10 7.33
C PRO A 6 -9.41 -6.35 8.62
N VAL A 7 -10.10 -5.31 9.14
CA VAL A 7 -10.87 -5.35 10.39
C VAL A 7 -12.13 -6.19 10.23
N ILE A 8 -12.84 -6.04 9.10
CA ILE A 8 -14.05 -6.82 8.81
C ILE A 8 -13.72 -8.29 8.52
N ALA A 9 -12.63 -8.55 7.78
CA ALA A 9 -12.23 -9.90 7.40
C ALA A 9 -11.77 -10.77 8.59
N ARG A 10 -11.25 -10.13 9.64
CA ARG A 10 -10.64 -10.78 10.80
C ARG A 10 -11.35 -10.41 12.10
N TRP A 11 -12.68 -10.33 12.11
CA TRP A 11 -13.43 -10.00 13.33
C TRP A 11 -13.02 -10.89 14.52
N GLU A 12 -12.68 -12.15 14.25
CA GLU A 12 -12.24 -13.14 15.24
C GLU A 12 -10.94 -12.79 15.98
N VAL A 13 -10.11 -11.87 15.47
CA VAL A 13 -8.85 -11.46 16.13
C VAL A 13 -8.96 -10.11 16.83
N LEU A 14 -10.11 -9.45 16.76
CA LEU A 14 -10.32 -8.17 17.42
C LEU A 14 -10.46 -8.38 18.93
N VAL A 15 -9.66 -7.63 19.69
CA VAL A 15 -9.67 -7.64 21.15
C VAL A 15 -10.13 -6.27 21.64
N ALA A 16 -11.02 -6.27 22.63
CA ALA A 16 -11.47 -5.03 23.26
C ALA A 16 -10.28 -4.38 24.00
N PRO A 17 -10.12 -3.05 23.94
CA PRO A 17 -9.17 -2.35 24.78
C PRO A 17 -9.44 -2.60 26.26
N ASP A 18 -8.41 -2.48 27.09
CA ASP A 18 -8.54 -2.64 28.55
C ASP A 18 -9.65 -1.75 29.12
N GLY A 19 -10.51 -2.35 29.93
CA GLY A 19 -11.66 -1.67 30.55
C GLY A 19 -12.92 -1.62 29.68
N ILE A 20 -12.89 -2.05 28.42
CA ILE A 20 -14.05 -2.07 27.49
C ILE A 20 -14.61 -3.49 27.33
N GLY A 21 -14.84 -4.22 28.43
CA GLY A 21 -15.57 -5.50 28.41
C GLY A 21 -15.13 -6.50 27.32
N THR A 22 -16.06 -7.34 26.84
CA THR A 22 -15.85 -8.24 25.70
C THR A 22 -16.55 -7.70 24.46
N LEU A 23 -15.88 -7.73 23.30
CA LEU A 23 -16.50 -7.44 22.02
C LEU A 23 -17.64 -8.45 21.73
N PRO A 24 -18.80 -7.99 21.22
CA PRO A 24 -19.84 -8.90 20.78
C PRO A 24 -19.34 -9.76 19.62
N GLN A 25 -19.53 -11.07 19.73
CA GLN A 25 -19.11 -12.03 18.70
C GLN A 25 -20.28 -12.29 17.74
N PRO A 26 -20.15 -11.95 16.44
CA PRO A 26 -21.15 -12.27 15.44
C PRO A 26 -21.29 -13.78 15.30
N ASP A 27 -22.48 -14.22 14.89
CA ASP A 27 -22.72 -15.61 14.59
C ASP A 27 -22.00 -16.03 13.28
N ALA A 28 -21.94 -17.35 13.06
CA ALA A 28 -21.29 -17.92 11.89
C ALA A 28 -21.78 -17.35 10.53
N PRO A 29 -23.10 -17.17 10.27
CA PRO A 29 -23.55 -16.62 9.00
C PRO A 29 -23.11 -15.15 8.81
N VAL A 30 -23.10 -14.33 9.87
CA VAL A 30 -22.57 -12.97 9.76
C VAL A 30 -21.07 -12.99 9.48
N LEU A 31 -20.28 -13.81 10.18
CA LEU A 31 -18.85 -13.94 9.92
C LEU A 31 -18.55 -14.37 8.47
N ALA A 32 -19.32 -15.31 7.92
CA ALA A 32 -19.19 -15.73 6.52
C ALA A 32 -19.45 -14.56 5.55
N ALA A 33 -20.55 -13.82 5.73
CA ALA A 33 -20.88 -12.67 4.90
C ALA A 33 -19.83 -11.54 4.99
N LEU A 34 -19.26 -11.30 6.17
CA LEU A 34 -18.19 -10.31 6.34
C LEU A 34 -16.93 -10.71 5.55
N ARG A 35 -16.55 -12.00 5.56
CA ARG A 35 -15.40 -12.51 4.80
C ARG A 35 -15.62 -12.42 3.28
N GLU A 36 -16.82 -12.78 2.81
CA GLU A 36 -17.19 -12.61 1.40
C GLU A 36 -17.14 -11.15 0.97
N GLY A 37 -17.71 -10.25 1.78
CA GLY A 37 -17.64 -8.81 1.56
C GLY A 37 -16.20 -8.29 1.50
N ALA A 38 -15.32 -8.74 2.40
CA ALA A 38 -13.92 -8.38 2.37
C ALA A 38 -13.21 -8.86 1.09
N ALA A 39 -13.47 -10.09 0.64
CA ALA A 39 -12.92 -10.62 -0.61
C ALA A 39 -13.39 -9.81 -1.83
N LEU A 40 -14.65 -9.37 -1.87
CA LEU A 40 -15.16 -8.50 -2.93
C LEU A 40 -14.48 -7.12 -2.94
N LEU A 41 -14.25 -6.53 -1.76
CA LEU A 41 -13.57 -5.24 -1.64
C LEU A 41 -12.10 -5.34 -2.06
N ASP A 42 -11.42 -6.45 -1.73
CA ASP A 42 -10.04 -6.72 -2.15
C ASP A 42 -9.93 -6.92 -3.67
N ALA A 43 -10.88 -7.66 -4.26
CA ALA A 43 -10.96 -7.82 -5.72
C ALA A 43 -11.21 -6.48 -6.43
N LEU A 44 -12.08 -5.63 -5.87
CA LEU A 44 -12.31 -4.28 -6.39
C LEU A 44 -11.05 -3.40 -6.27
N ASP A 45 -10.35 -3.44 -5.15
CA ASP A 45 -9.12 -2.64 -4.99
C ASP A 45 -8.03 -3.10 -5.96
N THR A 46 -7.88 -4.41 -6.15
CA THR A 46 -6.98 -5.00 -7.15
C THR A 46 -7.32 -4.53 -8.56
N ALA A 47 -8.59 -4.58 -8.96
CA ALA A 47 -9.02 -4.11 -10.28
C ALA A 47 -8.81 -2.59 -10.47
N LEU A 48 -8.98 -1.78 -9.42
CA LEU A 48 -8.72 -0.34 -9.44
C LEU A 48 -7.23 0.01 -9.45
N ALA A 49 -6.38 -0.89 -8.97
CA ALA A 49 -4.93 -0.76 -9.00
C ALA A 49 -4.31 -1.26 -10.31
N ASP A 50 -4.99 -2.14 -11.04
CA ASP A 50 -4.54 -2.67 -12.33
C ASP A 50 -4.67 -1.61 -13.44
N PRO A 51 -3.55 -1.06 -13.95
CA PRO A 51 -3.56 -0.04 -15.00
C PRO A 51 -4.02 -0.60 -16.36
N ALA A 52 -3.98 -1.91 -16.57
CA ALA A 52 -4.51 -2.54 -17.79
C ALA A 52 -6.05 -2.61 -17.78
N GLN A 53 -6.67 -2.55 -16.60
CA GLN A 53 -8.13 -2.59 -16.45
C GLN A 53 -8.74 -1.22 -16.15
N THR A 54 -8.03 -0.37 -15.40
CA THR A 54 -8.56 0.91 -14.91
C THR A 54 -7.69 2.08 -15.36
N ALA A 55 -8.31 3.02 -16.11
CA ALA A 55 -7.70 4.29 -16.47
C ALA A 55 -8.11 5.41 -15.49
N LEU A 56 -7.13 6.10 -14.90
CA LEU A 56 -7.36 7.23 -14.00
C LEU A 56 -6.88 8.53 -14.64
N HIS A 57 -7.83 9.40 -14.98
CA HIS A 57 -7.58 10.66 -15.65
C HIS A 57 -7.69 11.82 -14.66
N LEU A 58 -6.72 12.75 -14.70
CA LEU A 58 -6.78 13.99 -13.94
C LEU A 58 -7.19 15.16 -14.84
N ALA A 59 -8.32 15.79 -14.50
CA ALA A 59 -8.71 17.08 -15.05
C ALA A 59 -8.01 18.22 -14.30
N ALA A 60 -6.93 18.76 -14.87
CA ALA A 60 -6.14 19.83 -14.26
C ALA A 60 -5.98 21.03 -15.22
N PRO A 61 -6.15 22.28 -14.74
CA PRO A 61 -5.93 23.46 -15.58
C PRO A 61 -4.45 23.57 -15.99
N ALA A 62 -4.14 24.29 -17.07
CA ALA A 62 -2.74 24.53 -17.43
C ALA A 62 -2.01 25.40 -16.39
N GLY A 63 -0.67 25.35 -16.43
CA GLY A 63 0.19 26.19 -15.60
C GLY A 63 0.42 25.65 -14.18
N PRO A 64 0.92 26.49 -13.25
CA PRO A 64 1.46 26.04 -11.97
C PRO A 64 0.40 25.39 -11.07
N VAL A 65 -0.85 25.82 -11.14
CA VAL A 65 -1.95 25.23 -10.36
C VAL A 65 -2.24 23.80 -10.81
N GLY A 66 -2.21 23.53 -12.12
CA GLY A 66 -2.38 22.17 -12.62
C GLY A 66 -1.23 21.25 -12.27
N ALA A 67 -0.01 21.77 -12.38
CA ALA A 67 1.19 21.04 -12.00
C ALA A 67 1.15 20.63 -10.51
N ALA A 68 0.74 21.54 -9.63
CA ALA A 68 0.56 21.23 -8.20
C ALA A 68 -0.52 20.15 -7.99
N ARG A 69 -1.69 20.27 -8.63
CA ARG A 69 -2.75 19.26 -8.54
C ARG A 69 -2.31 17.89 -9.05
N ARG A 70 -1.50 17.85 -10.11
CA ARG A 70 -0.92 16.61 -10.63
C ARG A 70 0.01 15.98 -9.60
N ALA A 71 0.94 16.74 -9.03
CA ALA A 71 1.85 16.24 -8.01
C ALA A 71 1.09 15.69 -6.78
N ASP A 72 0.09 16.42 -6.28
CA ASP A 72 -0.74 15.98 -5.15
C ASP A 72 -1.51 14.69 -5.47
N ALA A 73 -2.06 14.58 -6.68
CA ALA A 73 -2.77 13.40 -7.13
C ALA A 73 -1.84 12.19 -7.31
N GLU A 74 -0.63 12.39 -7.85
CA GLU A 74 0.37 11.33 -8.00
C GLU A 74 0.77 10.77 -6.63
N VAL A 75 1.09 11.62 -5.66
CA VAL A 75 1.40 11.19 -4.28
C VAL A 75 0.22 10.46 -3.65
N PHE A 76 -1.00 10.99 -3.83
CA PHE A 76 -2.20 10.36 -3.27
C PHE A 76 -2.43 8.95 -3.82
N LEU A 77 -2.40 8.83 -5.14
CA LEU A 77 -2.66 7.58 -5.82
C LEU A 77 -1.54 6.58 -5.53
N ALA A 78 -0.29 7.02 -5.46
CA ALA A 78 0.86 6.21 -5.05
C ALA A 78 0.64 5.53 -3.69
N LEU A 79 0.19 6.29 -2.67
CA LEU A 79 -0.17 5.72 -1.37
C LEU A 79 -1.34 4.74 -1.45
N MET A 80 -2.18 4.80 -2.48
CA MET A 80 -3.25 3.84 -2.70
C MET A 80 -2.83 2.67 -3.60
N GLY A 81 -1.57 2.60 -4.03
CA GLY A 81 -1.11 1.60 -5.01
C GLY A 81 -1.70 1.83 -6.41
N ARG A 82 -2.02 3.08 -6.75
CA ARG A 82 -2.65 3.51 -8.01
C ARG A 82 -1.80 4.56 -8.70
N ARG A 83 -2.08 4.83 -9.97
CA ARG A 83 -1.36 5.83 -10.76
C ARG A 83 -2.30 6.57 -11.71
N LEU A 84 -1.92 7.79 -12.10
CA LEU A 84 -2.57 8.49 -13.20
C LEU A 84 -2.17 7.81 -14.52
N THR A 85 -3.14 7.66 -15.42
CA THR A 85 -2.92 7.18 -16.79
C THR A 85 -3.00 8.32 -17.80
N ALA A 86 -3.67 9.42 -17.46
CA ALA A 86 -3.71 10.61 -18.29
C ALA A 86 -3.96 11.90 -17.50
N VAL A 87 -3.58 13.03 -18.09
CA VAL A 87 -3.89 14.38 -17.61
C VAL A 87 -4.50 15.18 -18.74
N HIS A 88 -5.51 15.99 -18.45
CA HIS A 88 -6.12 16.85 -19.45
C HIS A 88 -6.68 18.15 -18.83
N PRO A 89 -6.78 19.23 -19.62
CA PRO A 89 -7.55 20.40 -19.24
C PRO A 89 -9.00 20.08 -18.84
N PRO A 90 -9.64 20.93 -18.01
CA PRO A 90 -11.08 20.90 -17.83
C PRO A 90 -11.78 21.02 -19.20
N GLY A 91 -12.76 20.15 -19.45
CA GLY A 91 -13.42 20.04 -20.77
C GLY A 91 -12.87 18.94 -21.68
N GLY A 92 -11.78 18.26 -21.29
CA GLY A 92 -11.35 16.99 -21.90
C GLY A 92 -10.62 17.10 -23.25
N ALA A 93 -10.42 18.30 -23.79
CA ALA A 93 -9.61 18.50 -24.99
C ALA A 93 -8.11 18.41 -24.66
N GLY A 94 -7.33 17.76 -25.53
CA GLY A 94 -5.86 17.70 -25.39
C GLY A 94 -5.39 16.74 -24.29
N VAL A 95 -5.83 15.48 -24.34
CA VAL A 95 -5.43 14.44 -23.39
C VAL A 95 -3.95 14.11 -23.54
N GLU A 96 -3.19 14.30 -22.48
CA GLU A 96 -1.81 13.82 -22.32
C GLU A 96 -1.87 12.42 -21.68
N HIS A 97 -1.58 11.38 -22.44
CA HIS A 97 -1.43 10.03 -21.90
C HIS A 97 -0.06 9.87 -21.23
N LEU A 98 -0.06 9.34 -20.01
CA LEU A 98 1.16 9.07 -19.27
C LEU A 98 1.73 7.70 -19.64
N PRO A 99 3.04 7.47 -19.44
CA PRO A 99 3.66 6.20 -19.77
C PRO A 99 3.03 5.07 -18.95
N ASP A 100 2.79 3.93 -19.60
CA ASP A 100 2.37 2.72 -18.91
C ASP A 100 3.46 2.24 -17.96
N PRO A 101 3.09 1.74 -16.77
CA PRO A 101 4.06 1.19 -15.83
C PRO A 101 4.66 -0.11 -16.35
N ALA A 102 5.81 -0.48 -15.78
CA ALA A 102 6.38 -1.79 -16.01
C ALA A 102 5.39 -2.89 -15.55
N PRO A 103 5.40 -4.07 -16.20
CA PRO A 103 4.44 -5.15 -15.94
C PRO A 103 4.49 -5.73 -14.51
N ASP A 104 5.54 -5.41 -13.74
CA ASP A 104 5.77 -5.82 -12.36
C ASP A 104 5.36 -4.73 -11.34
N HIS A 105 4.27 -4.02 -11.61
CA HIS A 105 3.72 -3.00 -10.71
C HIS A 105 3.17 -3.59 -9.40
N GLY A 106 3.58 -3.03 -8.25
CA GLY A 106 3.06 -3.38 -6.93
C GLY A 106 4.15 -3.61 -5.87
N PRO A 107 3.79 -4.01 -4.64
CA PRO A 107 4.76 -4.44 -3.63
C PRO A 107 5.51 -5.70 -4.09
N ARG A 108 6.84 -5.61 -4.22
CA ARG A 108 7.71 -6.71 -4.64
C ARG A 108 8.59 -7.13 -3.48
N VAL A 109 8.81 -8.45 -3.32
CA VAL A 109 9.69 -9.00 -2.30
C VAL A 109 10.81 -9.80 -2.97
N GLU A 110 12.05 -9.43 -2.68
CA GLU A 110 13.24 -10.06 -3.24
C GLU A 110 14.21 -10.46 -2.12
N ARG A 111 14.91 -11.57 -2.29
CA ARG A 111 15.99 -11.97 -1.39
C ARG A 111 17.30 -11.38 -1.90
N LEU A 112 18.17 -10.92 -0.98
CA LEU A 112 19.51 -10.47 -1.34
C LEU A 112 20.45 -11.68 -1.46
N ASP A 113 21.20 -11.73 -2.56
CA ASP A 113 22.20 -12.76 -2.87
C ASP A 113 23.62 -12.36 -2.41
N ASP A 114 23.72 -11.53 -1.37
CA ASP A 114 24.99 -11.03 -0.81
C ASP A 114 25.50 -11.84 0.40
N GLY A 115 24.82 -12.95 0.73
CA GLY A 115 25.14 -13.80 1.87
C GLY A 115 24.59 -13.31 3.21
N SER A 116 23.95 -12.13 3.28
CA SER A 116 23.31 -11.62 4.50
C SER A 116 22.03 -12.37 4.87
N GLY A 117 21.38 -12.99 3.88
CA GLY A 117 20.04 -13.57 4.04
C GLY A 117 18.92 -12.53 4.17
N ALA A 118 19.22 -11.25 3.94
CA ALA A 118 18.26 -10.16 3.98
C ALA A 118 17.26 -10.23 2.82
N TRP A 119 16.19 -9.45 2.97
CA TRP A 119 15.12 -9.29 1.99
C TRP A 119 14.90 -7.81 1.68
N HIS A 120 14.56 -7.51 0.43
CA HIS A 120 14.03 -6.21 0.01
C HIS A 120 12.52 -6.29 -0.16
N LEU A 121 11.80 -5.40 0.51
CA LEU A 121 10.44 -5.04 0.15
C LEU A 121 10.49 -3.73 -0.66
N MET A 122 10.04 -3.77 -1.91
CA MET A 122 9.97 -2.61 -2.78
C MET A 122 8.52 -2.20 -3.01
N ILE A 123 8.22 -0.91 -2.89
CA ILE A 123 6.88 -0.36 -3.11
C ILE A 123 7.00 0.88 -3.97
N ASP A 124 6.29 0.88 -5.10
CA ASP A 124 6.22 2.04 -5.97
C ASP A 124 5.51 3.21 -5.28
N LEU A 125 6.23 4.32 -5.10
CA LEU A 125 5.73 5.57 -4.52
C LEU A 125 6.17 6.78 -5.38
N PRO A 126 5.70 6.90 -6.63
CA PRO A 126 6.07 8.02 -7.50
C PRO A 126 5.67 9.36 -6.86
N GLY A 127 6.56 10.35 -6.98
CA GLY A 127 6.34 11.69 -6.43
C GLY A 127 6.60 11.82 -4.92
N VAL A 128 6.74 10.71 -4.19
CA VAL A 128 7.05 10.72 -2.75
C VAL A 128 8.56 10.87 -2.55
N ARG A 129 8.96 11.78 -1.66
CA ARG A 129 10.36 11.94 -1.24
C ARG A 129 10.57 11.27 0.11
N ALA A 130 11.79 10.79 0.36
CA ALA A 130 12.15 10.18 1.65
C ALA A 130 11.89 11.11 2.85
N ALA A 131 12.11 12.42 2.70
CA ALA A 131 11.88 13.39 3.77
C ALA A 131 10.39 13.65 4.08
N ASP A 132 9.49 13.28 3.16
CA ASP A 132 8.04 13.49 3.28
C ASP A 132 7.31 12.18 3.66
N LEU A 133 8.04 11.07 3.83
CA LEU A 133 7.51 9.74 4.10
C LEU A 133 7.76 9.35 5.56
N ASP A 134 6.68 9.18 6.30
CA ASP A 134 6.67 8.49 7.58
C ASP A 134 6.58 6.97 7.35
N LEU A 135 7.40 6.22 8.07
CA LEU A 135 7.43 4.77 7.98
C LEU A 135 7.40 4.16 9.37
N VAL A 136 6.36 3.38 9.67
CA VAL A 136 6.21 2.71 10.97
C VAL A 136 5.86 1.25 10.74
N ARG A 137 6.54 0.36 11.45
CA ARG A 137 6.11 -1.03 11.57
C ARG A 137 5.11 -1.18 12.71
N HIS A 138 4.03 -1.88 12.45
CA HIS A 138 3.02 -2.24 13.45
C HIS A 138 2.65 -3.71 13.26
N ASP A 139 3.18 -4.58 14.12
CA ASP A 139 3.03 -6.04 14.04
C ASP A 139 3.39 -6.59 12.64
N ASP A 140 2.38 -7.14 11.94
CA ASP A 140 2.46 -7.72 10.60
C ASP A 140 2.26 -6.69 9.48
N GLU A 141 2.23 -5.39 9.81
CA GLU A 141 1.95 -4.31 8.88
C GLU A 141 3.08 -3.29 8.82
N LEU A 142 3.23 -2.72 7.63
CA LEU A 142 4.01 -1.52 7.39
C LEU A 142 3.07 -0.35 7.10
N VAL A 143 3.11 0.66 7.95
CA VAL A 143 2.31 1.89 7.82
C VAL A 143 3.16 2.95 7.12
N LEU A 144 2.74 3.32 5.92
CA LEU A 144 3.34 4.39 5.10
C LEU A 144 2.52 5.66 5.30
N GLY A 145 3.11 6.74 5.81
CA GLY A 145 2.48 8.04 5.97
C GLY A 145 3.09 9.09 5.04
N CYS A 146 2.28 9.87 4.34
CA CYS A 146 2.77 11.03 3.58
C CYS A 146 1.64 12.05 3.40
N ALA A 147 1.95 13.34 3.56
CA ALA A 147 0.99 14.44 3.40
C ALA A 147 -0.33 14.26 4.17
N GLY A 148 -0.26 13.80 5.43
CA GLY A 148 -1.43 13.60 6.30
C GLY A 148 -2.30 12.39 5.92
N ARG A 149 -1.78 11.48 5.10
CA ARG A 149 -2.47 10.27 4.66
C ARG A 149 -1.63 9.05 4.96
N SER A 150 -2.28 7.91 5.15
CA SER A 150 -1.60 6.66 5.50
C SER A 150 -2.09 5.46 4.68
N ARG A 151 -1.16 4.60 4.26
CA ARG A 151 -1.42 3.27 3.71
C ARG A 151 -0.90 2.22 4.68
N ARG A 152 -1.68 1.17 4.92
CA ARG A 152 -1.22 -0.02 5.65
C ARG A 152 -0.92 -1.11 4.64
N VAL A 153 0.26 -1.69 4.70
CA VAL A 153 0.71 -2.76 3.81
C VAL A 153 0.93 -4.00 4.66
N LEU A 154 0.16 -5.06 4.40
CA LEU A 154 0.35 -6.34 5.06
C LEU A 154 1.66 -6.97 4.59
N LEU A 155 2.49 -7.38 5.56
CA LEU A 155 3.73 -8.07 5.26
C LEU A 155 3.43 -9.53 4.87
N PRO A 156 4.07 -10.05 3.81
CA PRO A 156 4.11 -11.49 3.56
C PRO A 156 4.74 -12.25 4.73
N SER A 157 4.38 -13.52 4.88
CA SER A 157 4.78 -14.34 6.04
C SER A 157 6.28 -14.37 6.32
N VAL A 158 7.12 -14.33 5.28
CA VAL A 158 8.58 -14.27 5.41
C VAL A 158 9.04 -12.98 6.09
N LEU A 159 8.47 -11.83 5.71
CA LEU A 159 8.86 -10.51 6.21
C LEU A 159 8.31 -10.23 7.62
N ARG A 160 7.23 -10.89 8.02
CA ARG A 160 6.72 -10.81 9.41
C ARG A 160 7.74 -11.29 10.44
N ARG A 161 8.64 -12.20 10.03
CA ARG A 161 9.72 -12.75 10.87
C ARG A 161 11.07 -12.09 10.61
N CYS A 162 11.09 -10.95 9.93
CA CYS A 162 12.29 -10.14 9.73
C CYS A 162 12.15 -8.84 10.53
N GLU A 163 13.25 -8.19 10.86
CA GLU A 163 13.33 -6.82 11.39
C GLU A 163 13.72 -5.82 10.30
N ILE A 164 13.27 -4.57 10.43
CA ILE A 164 13.65 -3.50 9.50
C ILE A 164 15.07 -3.04 9.82
N GLU A 165 16.01 -3.26 8.89
CA GLU A 165 17.38 -2.77 9.00
C GLU A 165 17.50 -1.34 8.46
N ARG A 166 16.88 -1.08 7.31
CA ARG A 166 17.01 0.19 6.58
C ARG A 166 15.81 0.42 5.68
N ALA A 167 15.44 1.68 5.48
CA ALA A 167 14.49 2.09 4.45
C ALA A 167 15.00 3.32 3.70
N GLY A 168 14.69 3.39 2.41
CA GLY A 168 15.03 4.55 1.58
C GLY A 168 14.11 4.67 0.38
N VAL A 169 13.92 5.90 -0.10
CA VAL A 169 13.16 6.17 -1.32
C VAL A 169 14.09 6.70 -2.40
N ALA A 170 14.12 6.05 -3.55
CA ALA A 170 14.90 6.44 -4.71
C ALA A 170 14.14 6.13 -6.00
N GLY A 171 14.18 7.04 -6.99
CA GLY A 171 13.53 6.81 -8.28
C GLY A 171 12.02 6.58 -8.22
N GLY A 172 11.33 7.05 -7.16
CA GLY A 172 9.91 6.77 -6.95
C GLY A 172 9.61 5.37 -6.42
N VAL A 173 10.60 4.69 -5.84
CA VAL A 173 10.46 3.37 -5.20
C VAL A 173 10.96 3.46 -3.76
N LEU A 174 10.12 3.05 -2.81
CA LEU A 174 10.54 2.76 -1.44
C LEU A 174 11.15 1.37 -1.41
N THR A 175 12.38 1.25 -0.92
CA THR A 175 13.04 -0.02 -0.63
C THR A 175 13.25 -0.14 0.87
N VAL A 176 12.74 -1.22 1.45
CA VAL A 176 12.95 -1.59 2.85
C VAL A 176 13.81 -2.85 2.90
N THR A 177 15.02 -2.73 3.46
CA THR A 177 15.90 -3.86 3.75
C THR A 177 15.49 -4.46 5.10
N MET A 178 15.18 -5.75 5.09
CA MET A 178 14.72 -6.49 6.26
C MET A 178 15.59 -7.72 6.50
N THR A 179 16.03 -7.92 7.73
CA THR A 179 16.91 -9.03 8.13
C THR A 179 16.14 -10.05 8.97
N PRO A 180 16.35 -11.36 8.80
CA PRO A 180 15.71 -12.38 9.63
C PRO A 180 15.89 -12.14 11.14
N ASP A 181 14.81 -12.23 11.92
CA ASP A 181 14.90 -12.19 13.38
C ASP A 181 15.32 -13.56 13.93
N GLU A 182 16.51 -13.63 14.54
CA GLU A 182 17.10 -14.83 15.14
C GLU A 182 16.29 -15.44 16.30
N ALA A 183 15.37 -14.67 16.90
CA ALA A 183 14.51 -15.15 17.98
C ALA A 183 13.36 -16.02 17.46
N VAL A 184 12.89 -15.77 16.23
CA VAL A 184 11.68 -16.38 15.67
C VAL A 184 11.97 -17.23 14.43
N TRP A 185 13.11 -17.03 13.78
CA TRP A 185 13.52 -17.89 12.68
C TRP A 185 13.92 -19.29 13.17
N PRO A 186 13.53 -20.35 12.43
CA PRO A 186 13.92 -21.70 12.77
C PRO A 186 15.45 -21.80 12.72
N ARG A 187 16.05 -22.15 13.86
CA ARG A 187 17.43 -22.62 13.92
C ARG A 187 17.40 -24.03 13.35
N GLY A 188 18.21 -24.27 12.31
CA GLY A 188 18.21 -25.49 11.51
C GLY A 188 18.29 -26.78 12.32
#